data_AF-A0AAE9EXY7-F1
#
_entry.id   AF-A0AAE9EXY7-F1
#
_cell.length_a   1.000
_cell.length_b   1.000
_cell.length_c   1.000
_cell.angle_alpha   90.00
_cell.angle_beta   90.00
_cell.angle_gamma   90.00
#
_symmetry.space_group_name_H-M   'P 1'
#
loop_
_entity.id
_entity.type
_entity.pdbx_description
1 polymer ?
#
loop_
_entity_poly.entity_id
_entity_poly.type
_entity_poly.pdbx_seq_one_letter_code
_entity_poly.pdbx_strand_id
1 'polypeptide(L)'
;MSDCMQCCIKEEEFKHNKYPTAILEVCECNLARFPQVQAFVHKDMARQFGGKVRVKHVRGVRPQVALKDADSKTQEVLSVEKWDTDTLIDFFNQWLE
;
A
#
# COMPACT_ATOMS: atom_id res chain seq x y z
N MET A 1 -28.57 25.06 26.93
CA MET A 1 -28.11 23.66 26.93
C MET A 1 -27.18 23.53 25.75
N SER A 2 -25.94 23.14 26.04
CA SER A 2 -24.75 23.34 25.20
C SER A 2 -24.80 22.45 23.95
N ASP A 3 -24.97 23.09 22.79
CA ASP A 3 -24.84 22.45 21.48
C ASP A 3 -23.36 22.17 21.24
N CYS A 4 -22.99 20.89 21.24
CA CYS A 4 -21.62 20.41 21.06
C CYS A 4 -21.21 20.63 19.59
N MET A 5 -20.86 21.87 19.26
CA MET A 5 -20.29 22.21 17.98
C MET A 5 -18.77 22.07 18.02
N GLN A 6 -18.25 21.38 17.00
CA GLN A 6 -16.84 21.32 16.61
C GLN A 6 -15.97 20.31 17.36
N CYS A 7 -16.32 19.03 17.25
CA CYS A 7 -15.31 18.03 16.92
C CYS A 7 -15.38 17.73 15.41
N CYS A 8 -15.34 18.76 14.57
CA CYS A 8 -14.85 18.57 13.21
C CYS A 8 -13.33 18.49 13.35
N ILE A 9 -12.83 17.29 13.63
CA ILE A 9 -11.60 16.88 12.97
C ILE A 9 -11.97 17.05 11.51
N LYS A 10 -11.57 18.18 10.91
CA LYS A 10 -11.52 18.28 9.47
C LYS A 10 -10.73 17.04 9.13
N GLU A 11 -11.41 16.05 8.55
CA GLU A 11 -10.76 15.12 7.65
C GLU A 11 -10.11 16.09 6.66
N GLU A 12 -8.88 16.51 6.97
CA GLU A 12 -7.97 16.96 5.97
C GLU A 12 -8.06 15.79 5.02
N GLU A 13 -8.82 15.99 3.94
CA GLU A 13 -8.59 15.36 2.67
C GLU A 13 -7.09 15.47 2.54
N PHE A 14 -6.39 14.47 3.06
CA PHE A 14 -4.98 14.37 2.90
C PHE A 14 -4.91 14.34 1.39
N LYS A 15 -4.50 15.45 0.81
CA LYS A 15 -4.10 15.58 -0.57
C LYS A 15 -2.83 14.74 -0.70
N HIS A 16 -2.93 13.45 -0.41
CA HIS A 16 -2.01 12.47 -0.88
C HIS A 16 -2.14 12.58 -2.38
N ASN A 17 -1.10 13.10 -3.03
CA ASN A 17 -1.03 13.04 -4.48
C ASN A 17 -1.21 11.57 -4.84
N LYS A 18 -2.33 11.24 -5.50
CA LYS A 18 -2.58 9.87 -5.88
C LYS A 18 -1.45 9.42 -6.79
N TYR A 19 -0.85 8.29 -6.44
CA TYR A 19 0.29 7.78 -7.17
C TYR A 19 -0.20 6.98 -8.37
N PRO A 20 0.39 7.15 -9.56
CA PRO A 20 0.00 6.38 -10.73
C PRO A 20 0.37 4.91 -10.60
N THR A 21 1.46 4.59 -9.87
CA THR A 21 1.88 3.20 -9.68
C THR A 21 2.44 2.94 -8.29
N ALA A 22 2.36 1.70 -7.83
CA ALA A 22 2.98 1.21 -6.61
C ALA A 22 3.70 -0.11 -6.85
N ILE A 23 4.80 -0.33 -6.14
CA ILE A 23 5.57 -1.57 -6.19
C ILE A 23 5.64 -2.19 -4.80
N LEU A 24 5.07 -3.37 -4.65
CA LEU A 24 5.24 -4.19 -3.46
C LEU A 24 6.55 -4.98 -3.58
N GLU A 25 7.57 -4.58 -2.83
CA GLU A 25 8.85 -5.27 -2.75
C GLU A 25 8.82 -6.32 -1.64
N VAL A 26 9.05 -7.58 -2.01
CA VAL A 26 9.01 -8.73 -1.11
C VAL A 26 10.21 -9.65 -1.32
N CYS A 27 10.68 -10.30 -0.27
CA CYS A 27 11.61 -11.43 -0.42
C CYS A 27 10.84 -12.75 -0.27
N GLU A 28 10.99 -13.69 -1.21
CA GLU A 28 10.47 -15.06 -1.06
C GLU A 28 10.98 -15.75 0.21
N CYS A 29 12.22 -15.43 0.61
CA CYS A 29 12.83 -15.90 1.85
C CYS A 29 12.09 -15.46 3.11
N ASN A 30 11.48 -14.26 3.09
CA ASN A 30 10.78 -13.67 4.23
C ASN A 30 9.27 -13.87 4.14
N LEU A 31 8.71 -14.09 2.94
CA LEU A 31 7.28 -14.28 2.72
C LEU A 31 6.69 -15.41 3.57
N ALA A 32 7.44 -16.49 3.80
CA ALA A 32 7.03 -17.59 4.68
C ALA A 32 6.75 -17.16 6.13
N ARG A 33 7.30 -16.02 6.57
CA ARG A 33 7.07 -15.44 7.91
C ARG A 33 5.84 -14.52 7.94
N PHE A 34 5.34 -14.11 6.78
CA PHE A 34 4.25 -13.14 6.62
C PHE A 34 3.13 -13.77 5.77
N PRO A 35 2.35 -14.72 6.31
CA PRO A 35 1.33 -15.45 5.56
C PRO A 35 0.27 -14.53 4.94
N GLN A 36 0.00 -13.38 5.55
CA GLN A 36 -0.94 -12.38 5.05
C GLN A 36 -0.45 -11.72 3.75
N VAL A 37 0.78 -11.21 3.75
CA VAL A 37 1.40 -10.63 2.54
C VAL A 37 1.59 -11.70 1.47
N GLN A 38 1.94 -12.92 1.88
CA GLN A 38 2.02 -14.06 0.96
C GLN A 38 0.68 -14.34 0.30
N ALA A 39 -0.44 -14.29 1.03
CA ALA A 39 -1.77 -14.45 0.46
C ALA A 39 -2.10 -13.36 -0.56
N PHE A 40 -1.73 -12.09 -0.30
CA PHE A 40 -1.89 -11.00 -1.26
C PHE A 40 -1.15 -11.28 -2.58
N VAL A 41 0.11 -11.73 -2.49
CA VAL A 41 0.94 -12.05 -3.67
C VAL A 41 0.42 -13.29 -4.39
N HIS A 42 0.09 -14.37 -3.67
CA HIS A 42 -0.42 -15.62 -4.28
C HIS A 42 -1.78 -15.46 -4.96
N LYS A 43 -2.67 -14.66 -4.36
CA LYS A 43 -3.99 -14.37 -4.92
C LYS A 43 -3.93 -13.38 -6.08
N ASP A 44 -2.73 -12.90 -6.44
CA ASP A 44 -2.52 -11.94 -7.52
C ASP A 44 -3.39 -10.68 -7.32
N MET A 45 -3.58 -10.27 -6.05
CA MET A 45 -4.44 -9.14 -5.70
C MET A 45 -3.94 -7.84 -6.35
N ALA A 46 -2.66 -7.76 -6.69
CA ALA A 46 -2.10 -6.65 -7.47
C ALA A 46 -2.79 -6.47 -8.84
N ARG A 47 -3.31 -7.56 -9.44
CA ARG A 47 -3.96 -7.52 -10.75
C ARG A 47 -5.31 -6.79 -10.73
N GLN A 48 -5.99 -6.73 -9.58
CA GLN A 48 -7.25 -5.99 -9.45
C GLN A 48 -7.05 -4.48 -9.71
N PHE A 49 -5.83 -3.98 -9.54
CA PHE A 49 -5.47 -2.58 -9.78
C PHE A 49 -5.05 -2.30 -11.23
N GLY A 50 -5.32 -3.21 -12.18
CA GLY A 50 -5.11 -2.96 -13.60
C GLY A 50 -3.65 -2.69 -14.00
N GLY A 51 -2.68 -3.19 -13.23
CA GLY A 51 -1.25 -2.97 -13.47
C GLY A 51 -0.65 -1.76 -12.75
N LYS A 52 -1.45 -1.00 -11.99
CA LYS A 52 -0.95 0.09 -11.13
C LYS A 52 -0.11 -0.45 -9.97
N VAL A 53 -0.50 -1.59 -9.39
CA VAL A 53 0.29 -2.31 -8.38
C VAL A 53 1.12 -3.39 -9.04
N ARG A 54 2.41 -3.44 -8.74
CA ARG A 54 3.33 -4.49 -9.21
C ARG A 54 4.03 -5.14 -8.03
N VAL A 55 4.16 -6.46 -8.05
CA VAL A 55 4.97 -7.17 -7.05
C VAL A 55 6.37 -7.36 -7.59
N LYS A 56 7.38 -7.01 -6.80
CA LYS A 56 8.79 -7.16 -7.14
C LYS A 56 9.49 -8.00 -6.09
N HIS A 57 10.15 -9.06 -6.55
CA HIS A 57 10.86 -9.97 -5.68
C HIS A 57 12.30 -9.49 -5.52
N VAL A 58 12.65 -9.03 -4.31
CA VAL A 58 13.99 -8.54 -3.97
C VAL A 58 14.53 -9.35 -2.81
N ARG A 59 15.72 -9.94 -2.99
CA ARG A 59 16.34 -10.77 -1.94
C ARG A 59 16.78 -9.91 -0.75
N GLY A 60 16.48 -10.38 0.47
CA GLY A 60 16.89 -9.71 1.71
C GLY A 60 16.06 -8.49 2.09
N VAL A 61 15.04 -8.12 1.29
CA VAL A 61 14.13 -7.01 1.64
C VAL A 61 13.05 -7.50 2.60
N ARG A 62 12.60 -6.59 3.46
CA ARG A 62 11.36 -6.76 4.23
C ARG A 62 10.17 -6.34 3.38
N PRO A 63 8.98 -6.94 3.54
CA PRO A 63 7.78 -6.53 2.83
C PRO A 63 7.55 -5.02 2.95
N GLN A 64 7.65 -4.31 1.83
CA GLN A 64 7.50 -2.87 1.77
C GLN A 64 6.81 -2.45 0.46
N VAL A 65 6.00 -1.41 0.53
CA VAL A 65 5.33 -0.79 -0.61
C VAL A 65 6.07 0.48 -0.98
N ALA A 66 6.58 0.53 -2.20
CA ALA A 66 7.21 1.69 -2.81
C ALA A 66 6.23 2.37 -3.76
N LEU A 67 5.75 3.55 -3.39
CA LEU A 67 4.88 4.38 -4.22
C LEU A 67 5.71 5.10 -5.28
N LYS A 68 5.25 5.07 -6.52
CA LYS A 68 5.94 5.63 -7.68
C LYS A 68 5.10 6.70 -8.36
N ASP A 69 5.76 7.80 -8.67
CA ASP A 69 5.18 8.91 -9.42
C ASP A 69 5.12 8.62 -10.93
N ALA A 70 4.60 9.56 -11.73
CA ALA A 70 4.49 9.45 -13.19
C ALA A 70 5.87 9.31 -13.87
N ASP A 71 6.91 9.87 -13.24
CA ASP A 71 8.30 9.73 -13.67
C ASP A 71 8.93 8.37 -13.27
N SER A 72 8.14 7.42 -12.75
CA SER A 72 8.60 6.14 -12.19
C SER A 72 9.60 6.28 -11.02
N LYS A 73 9.74 7.47 -10.47
CA LYS A 73 10.57 7.76 -9.30
C LYS A 73 9.83 7.32 -8.04
N THR A 74 10.52 6.60 -7.17
CA THR A 74 9.98 6.22 -5.86
C THR A 74 9.90 7.46 -4.98
N GLN A 75 8.69 7.85 -4.60
CA GLN A 75 8.46 9.00 -3.73
C GLN A 75 8.46 8.57 -2.26
N GLU A 76 7.73 7.50 -1.95
CA GLU A 76 7.55 7.01 -0.60
C GLU A 76 7.73 5.49 -0.53
N VAL A 77 8.28 5.01 0.58
CA VAL A 77 8.41 3.58 0.87
C VAL A 77 7.86 3.32 2.27
N LEU A 78 6.91 2.40 2.36
CA LEU A 78 6.18 2.06 3.58
C LEU A 78 6.37 0.58 3.88
N SER A 79 6.75 0.25 5.12
CA SER A 79 6.89 -1.14 5.54
C SER A 79 5.53 -1.76 5.84
N VAL A 80 5.19 -2.85 5.14
CA VAL A 80 3.88 -3.54 5.24
C VAL A 80 3.99 -4.89 5.95
N GLU A 81 5.02 -5.07 6.76
CA GLU A 81 5.30 -6.30 7.51
C GLU A 81 4.16 -6.72 8.44
N LYS A 82 3.38 -5.75 8.93
CA LYS A 82 2.27 -5.97 9.87
C LYS A 82 0.90 -5.78 9.23
N TRP A 83 0.83 -5.64 7.91
CA TRP A 83 -0.43 -5.35 7.22
C TRP A 83 -1.09 -6.64 6.75
N ASP A 84 -2.41 -6.69 6.89
CA ASP A 84 -3.22 -7.77 6.35
C ASP A 84 -3.56 -7.53 4.87
N THR A 85 -4.11 -8.56 4.22
CA THR A 85 -4.48 -8.49 2.79
C THR A 85 -5.48 -7.35 2.53
N ASP A 86 -6.47 -7.19 3.41
CA ASP A 86 -7.50 -6.15 3.29
C ASP A 86 -6.92 -4.74 3.47
N THR A 87 -6.02 -4.55 4.44
CA THR A 87 -5.33 -3.28 4.68
C THR A 87 -4.49 -2.86 3.49
N LEU A 88 -3.77 -3.81 2.86
CA LEU A 88 -3.03 -3.53 1.63
C LEU A 88 -3.96 -3.07 0.52
N ILE A 89 -5.09 -3.73 0.33
CA ILE A 89 -6.05 -3.41 -0.72
C ILE A 89 -6.66 -2.03 -0.50
N ASP A 90 -7.12 -1.76 0.72
CA ASP A 90 -7.68 -0.46 1.10
C ASP A 90 -6.64 0.66 0.91
N PHE A 91 -5.40 0.42 1.34
CA PHE A 91 -4.29 1.33 1.11
C PHE A 91 -4.07 1.62 -0.38
N PHE A 92 -3.96 0.59 -1.22
CA PHE A 92 -3.79 0.81 -2.66
C PHE A 92 -4.98 1.54 -3.30
N ASN A 93 -6.22 1.29 -2.85
CA ASN A 93 -7.39 2.01 -3.36
C ASN A 93 -7.41 3.49 -2.96
N GLN A 94 -6.92 3.81 -1.75
CA GLN A 94 -6.84 5.20 -1.29
C GLN A 94 -5.68 5.97 -1.93
N TRP A 95 -4.54 5.30 -2.14
CA TRP A 95 -3.30 5.94 -2.57
C TRP A 95 -3.08 5.93 -4.09
N LEU A 96 -3.80 5.09 -4.85
CA LEU A 96 -3.73 5.06 -6.31
C LEU A 96 -4.89 5.82 -6.95
N GLU A 97 -4.62 6.45 -8.11
CA GLU A 97 -5.63 7.01 -9.01
C GLU A 97 -6.06 5.97 -10.02
#